data_AF-A0A329R3P7-F1
#
_entry.id   AF-A0A329R3P7-F1
#
_cell.length_a   1.000
_cell.length_b   1.000
_cell.length_c   1.000
_cell.angle_alpha   90.00
_cell.angle_beta   90.00
_cell.angle_gamma   90.00
#
_symmetry.space_group_name_H-M   'P 1'
#
loop_
_entity.id
_entity.type
_entity.pdbx_description
1 polymer ?
#
loop_
_entity_poly.entity_id
_entity_poly.type
_entity_poly.pdbx_seq_one_letter_code
_entity_poly.pdbx_strand_id
1 'polypeptide(L)'
;MTEPDPSAPRPPKRRLPAADLARIAAFAALLAVLGLPGSFALFGNAVPITLQTLGVLLAGAILGTWRGALTIMLLLALVAAGLPLLAGGRGGLGVFAGPSVGYLFAWVLAAAAVGWLVERGGYRPRMPWVLAACLIGSTLILVVGVPVQALITGVPLGTTAALSLAFVPGDALKSVVAAAVVVGVQRGYPDAAPAVRRARRRRDELGHDAAHGDDRTNQR
;
A
#
# COMPACT_ATOMS: atom_id res chain seq x y z
N MET A 1 -35.96 -40.18 10.07
CA MET A 1 -35.47 -39.20 9.08
C MET A 1 -35.49 -37.85 9.77
N THR A 2 -34.40 -37.49 10.44
CA THR A 2 -34.32 -36.27 11.27
C THR A 2 -33.97 -35.09 10.36
N GLU A 3 -34.78 -34.05 10.35
CA GLU A 3 -34.45 -32.81 9.64
C GLU A 3 -33.15 -32.21 10.20
N PRO A 4 -32.26 -31.66 9.34
CA PRO A 4 -31.09 -30.94 9.80
C PRO A 4 -31.51 -29.71 10.60
N ASP A 5 -30.98 -29.58 11.82
CA ASP A 5 -31.26 -28.48 12.74
C ASP A 5 -30.92 -27.10 12.12
N PRO A 6 -31.90 -26.21 11.92
CA PRO A 6 -31.69 -24.87 11.35
C PRO A 6 -30.91 -23.93 12.28
N SER A 7 -30.73 -24.29 13.56
CA SER A 7 -29.97 -23.54 14.55
C SER A 7 -28.48 -23.92 14.63
N ALA A 8 -28.04 -24.92 13.85
CA ALA A 8 -26.65 -25.35 13.82
C ALA A 8 -25.72 -24.20 13.38
N PRO A 9 -24.64 -23.91 14.14
CA PRO A 9 -23.69 -22.87 13.79
C PRO A 9 -23.09 -23.12 12.40
N ARG A 10 -23.32 -22.20 11.46
CA ARG A 10 -22.71 -22.31 10.12
C ARG A 10 -21.19 -22.29 10.27
N PRO A 11 -20.45 -23.24 9.66
CA PRO A 11 -19.00 -23.26 9.77
C PRO A 11 -18.41 -21.95 9.22
N PRO A 12 -17.38 -21.40 9.86
CA PRO A 12 -16.77 -20.15 9.43
C PRO A 12 -16.25 -20.31 7.98
N LYS A 13 -16.68 -19.44 7.07
CA LYS A 13 -16.19 -19.42 5.68
C LYS A 13 -14.67 -19.18 5.68
N ARG A 14 -13.88 -20.25 5.46
CA ARG A 14 -12.43 -20.17 5.27
C ARG A 14 -12.10 -19.13 4.20
N ARG A 15 -11.35 -18.10 4.55
CA ARG A 15 -10.84 -17.13 3.57
C ARG A 15 -9.75 -17.81 2.74
N LEU A 16 -9.94 -17.88 1.43
CA LEU A 16 -8.96 -18.48 0.53
C LEU A 16 -7.76 -17.53 0.38
N PRO A 17 -6.52 -17.98 0.66
CA PRO A 17 -5.29 -17.22 0.41
C PRO A 17 -5.20 -16.67 -1.02
N ALA A 18 -5.77 -17.40 -1.99
CA ALA A 18 -5.83 -17.02 -3.40
C ALA A 18 -6.51 -15.65 -3.64
N ALA A 19 -7.57 -15.32 -2.91
CA ALA A 19 -8.28 -14.06 -3.09
C ALA A 19 -7.47 -12.86 -2.58
N ASP A 20 -6.60 -13.05 -1.59
CA ASP A 20 -5.69 -12.00 -1.13
C ASP A 20 -4.53 -11.83 -2.12
N LEU A 21 -4.00 -12.93 -2.65
CA LEU A 21 -2.97 -12.89 -3.69
C LEU A 21 -3.45 -12.20 -4.96
N ALA A 22 -4.68 -12.50 -5.41
CA ALA A 22 -5.28 -11.86 -6.58
C ALA A 22 -5.40 -10.34 -6.41
N ARG A 23 -5.77 -9.84 -5.22
CA ARG A 23 -5.82 -8.39 -4.94
C ARG A 23 -4.44 -7.75 -4.96
N ILE A 24 -3.45 -8.44 -4.38
CA ILE A 24 -2.06 -7.97 -4.37
C ILE A 24 -1.54 -7.84 -5.81
N ALA A 25 -1.75 -8.87 -6.63
CA ALA A 25 -1.36 -8.90 -8.04
C ALA A 25 -2.10 -7.83 -8.86
N ALA A 26 -3.42 -7.68 -8.68
CA ALA A 26 -4.21 -6.67 -9.39
C ALA A 26 -3.74 -5.24 -9.06
N PHE A 27 -3.43 -4.95 -7.80
CA PHE A 27 -2.87 -3.65 -7.44
C PHE A 27 -1.44 -3.44 -7.94
N ALA A 28 -0.62 -4.51 -8.00
CA ALA A 28 0.71 -4.42 -8.59
C ALA A 28 0.62 -4.12 -10.10
N ALA A 29 -0.34 -4.73 -10.80
CA ALA A 29 -0.64 -4.42 -12.20
C ALA A 29 -1.14 -2.98 -12.37
N LEU A 30 -2.05 -2.51 -11.51
CA LEU A 30 -2.50 -1.10 -11.51
C LEU A 30 -1.31 -0.13 -11.32
N LEU A 31 -0.43 -0.44 -10.36
CA LEU A 31 0.77 0.34 -10.08
C LEU A 31 1.73 0.39 -11.27
N ALA A 32 1.88 -0.71 -12.00
CA ALA A 32 2.66 -0.76 -13.25
C ALA A 32 2.01 0.06 -14.36
N VAL A 33 0.69 -0.03 -14.54
CA VAL A 33 -0.07 0.75 -15.53
C VAL A 33 0.05 2.26 -15.28
N LEU A 34 0.06 2.67 -14.01
CA LEU A 34 0.31 4.07 -13.64
C LEU A 34 1.74 4.56 -14.00
N GLY A 35 2.65 3.67 -14.39
CA GLY A 35 3.96 4.01 -14.94
C GLY A 35 3.96 4.26 -16.46
N LEU A 36 2.90 3.85 -17.18
CA LEU A 36 2.81 3.96 -18.64
C LEU A 36 2.74 5.39 -19.19
N PRO A 37 2.07 6.37 -18.54
CA PRO A 37 2.02 7.75 -19.03
C PRO A 37 3.40 8.42 -19.15
N GLY A 38 4.45 7.75 -18.68
CA GLY A 38 5.83 8.19 -18.78
C GLY A 38 6.31 8.85 -17.49
N SER A 39 7.48 9.45 -17.59
CA SER A 39 8.16 10.06 -16.46
C SER A 39 8.74 11.39 -16.91
N PHE A 40 8.50 12.47 -16.16
CA PHE A 40 8.98 13.80 -16.51
C PHE A 40 10.15 14.19 -15.59
N ALA A 41 11.35 14.29 -16.15
CA ALA A 41 12.51 14.83 -15.44
C ALA A 41 12.42 16.37 -15.48
N LEU A 42 11.98 16.97 -14.39
CA LEU A 42 11.91 18.43 -14.28
C LEU A 42 13.25 18.97 -13.77
N PHE A 43 13.68 20.10 -14.33
CA PHE A 43 14.82 20.91 -13.84
C PHE A 43 16.14 20.12 -13.67
N GLY A 44 16.38 19.11 -14.52
CA GLY A 44 17.59 18.28 -14.44
C GLY A 44 17.63 17.32 -13.25
N ASN A 45 16.51 17.11 -12.55
CA ASN A 45 16.44 16.15 -11.45
C ASN A 45 16.61 14.71 -11.98
N ALA A 46 17.52 13.95 -11.38
CA ALA A 46 17.85 12.57 -11.77
C ALA A 46 16.68 11.59 -11.54
N VAL A 47 15.71 11.96 -10.70
CA VAL A 47 14.51 11.16 -10.44
C VAL A 47 13.32 11.83 -11.11
N PRO A 48 12.58 11.12 -11.98
CA PRO A 48 11.48 11.71 -12.69
C PRO A 48 10.19 11.72 -11.87
N ILE A 49 9.29 12.65 -12.18
CA ILE A 49 7.93 12.67 -11.66
C ILE A 49 7.12 11.59 -12.37
N THR A 50 6.38 10.79 -11.59
CA THR A 50 5.56 9.68 -12.08
C THR A 50 4.17 9.71 -11.46
N LEU A 51 3.22 9.00 -12.07
CA LEU A 51 1.92 8.72 -11.44
C LEU A 51 1.95 7.46 -10.55
N GLN A 52 3.04 6.68 -10.55
CA GLN A 52 3.13 5.44 -9.78
C GLN A 52 3.00 5.66 -8.27
N THR A 53 3.48 6.79 -7.74
CA THR A 53 3.31 7.11 -6.31
C THR A 53 1.84 7.16 -5.89
N LEU A 54 0.91 7.50 -6.80
CA LEU A 54 -0.52 7.42 -6.53
C LEU A 54 -0.95 5.96 -6.21
N GLY A 55 -0.47 5.00 -7.01
CA GLY A 55 -0.77 3.59 -6.78
C GLY A 55 -0.20 3.07 -5.46
N VAL A 56 0.95 3.59 -5.01
CA VAL A 56 1.53 3.25 -3.70
C VAL A 56 0.60 3.66 -2.57
N LEU A 57 0.10 4.89 -2.61
CA LEU A 57 -0.84 5.42 -1.63
C LEU A 57 -2.15 4.62 -1.63
N LEU A 58 -2.69 4.32 -2.82
CA LEU A 58 -3.91 3.52 -2.98
C LEU A 58 -3.74 2.09 -2.46
N ALA A 59 -2.61 1.43 -2.75
CA ALA A 59 -2.33 0.09 -2.27
C ALA A 59 -2.34 0.02 -0.74
N GLY A 60 -1.66 0.96 -0.06
CA GLY A 60 -1.69 1.08 1.39
C GLY A 60 -3.09 1.35 1.92
N ALA A 61 -3.74 2.39 1.42
CA ALA A 61 -5.03 2.85 1.93
C ALA A 61 -6.19 1.86 1.71
N ILE A 62 -6.17 1.09 0.61
CA ILE A 62 -7.24 0.15 0.26
C ILE A 62 -6.96 -1.26 0.76
N LEU A 63 -5.74 -1.78 0.60
CA LEU A 63 -5.43 -3.16 0.97
C LEU A 63 -5.05 -3.32 2.45
N GLY A 64 -4.69 -2.21 3.11
CA GLY A 64 -4.19 -2.15 4.48
C GLY A 64 -2.68 -2.33 4.56
N THR A 65 -2.13 -2.21 5.77
CA THR A 65 -0.67 -2.16 6.04
C THR A 65 0.12 -3.25 5.30
N TRP A 66 -0.18 -4.51 5.57
CA TRP A 66 0.62 -5.64 5.10
C TRP A 66 0.44 -5.95 3.62
N ARG A 67 -0.81 -5.94 3.14
CA ARG A 67 -1.10 -6.25 1.74
C ARG A 67 -0.63 -5.13 0.81
N GLY A 68 -0.74 -3.87 1.26
CA GLY A 68 -0.15 -2.74 0.54
C GLY A 68 1.36 -2.90 0.41
N ALA A 69 2.07 -3.19 1.49
CA ALA A 69 3.52 -3.44 1.45
C ALA A 69 3.88 -4.63 0.54
N LEU A 70 3.14 -5.74 0.62
CA LEU A 70 3.32 -6.92 -0.25
C LEU A 70 3.09 -6.61 -1.73
N THR A 71 2.13 -5.74 -2.07
CA THR A 71 1.94 -5.25 -3.45
C THR A 71 3.18 -4.54 -3.96
N ILE A 72 3.78 -3.66 -3.15
CA ILE A 72 4.97 -2.94 -3.57
C ILE A 72 6.15 -3.89 -3.69
N MET A 73 6.35 -4.80 -2.73
CA MET A 73 7.41 -5.81 -2.79
C MET A 73 7.27 -6.72 -4.01
N LEU A 74 6.04 -7.14 -4.36
CA LEU A 74 5.77 -7.91 -5.56
C LEU A 74 6.17 -7.14 -6.82
N LEU A 75 5.77 -5.86 -6.95
CA LEU A 75 6.18 -5.03 -8.07
C LEU A 75 7.72 -4.96 -8.16
N LEU A 76 8.39 -4.67 -7.05
CA LEU A 76 9.85 -4.54 -7.03
C LEU A 76 10.55 -5.87 -7.36
N ALA A 77 10.01 -7.02 -6.94
CA ALA A 77 10.52 -8.33 -7.32
C ALA A 77 10.41 -8.57 -8.83
N LEU A 78 9.27 -8.20 -9.45
CA LEU A 78 9.08 -8.31 -10.90
C LEU A 78 10.01 -7.35 -11.67
N VAL A 79 10.21 -6.14 -11.15
CA VAL A 79 11.19 -5.18 -11.69
C VAL A 79 12.60 -5.77 -11.61
N ALA A 80 12.99 -6.36 -10.47
CA ALA A 80 14.28 -7.02 -10.30
C ALA A 80 14.45 -8.22 -11.26
N ALA A 81 13.37 -8.95 -11.55
CA ALA A 81 13.35 -10.02 -12.55
C ALA A 81 13.46 -9.52 -14.01
N GLY A 82 13.50 -8.20 -14.23
CA GLY A 82 13.75 -7.59 -15.54
C GLY A 82 12.52 -6.97 -16.20
N LEU A 83 11.33 -7.04 -15.60
CA LEU A 83 10.14 -6.48 -16.23
C LEU A 83 10.17 -4.94 -16.20
N PRO A 84 9.82 -4.26 -17.31
CA PRO A 84 9.87 -2.80 -17.43
C PRO A 84 8.64 -2.13 -16.79
N LEU A 85 8.41 -2.37 -15.49
CA LEU A 85 7.19 -1.95 -14.78
C LEU A 85 7.29 -0.58 -14.11
N LEU A 86 8.48 0.02 -14.07
CA LEU A 86 8.65 1.38 -13.59
C LEU A 86 8.47 2.39 -14.72
N ALA A 87 8.12 3.62 -14.36
CA ALA A 87 7.87 4.69 -15.30
C ALA A 87 9.06 4.91 -16.26
N GLY A 88 8.74 5.19 -17.52
CA GLY A 88 9.73 5.25 -18.60
C GLY A 88 10.24 3.88 -19.04
N GLY A 89 9.50 2.79 -18.74
CA GLY A 89 9.88 1.43 -19.13
C GLY A 89 11.09 0.88 -18.38
N ARG A 90 11.36 1.40 -17.18
CA ARG A 90 12.54 1.03 -16.40
C ARG A 90 12.32 -0.33 -15.71
N GLY A 91 13.35 -1.18 -15.76
CA GLY A 91 13.35 -2.53 -15.20
C GLY A 91 14.78 -3.06 -14.98
N GLY A 92 14.88 -4.21 -14.33
CA GLY A 92 16.14 -4.91 -14.07
C GLY A 92 16.88 -4.45 -12.81
N LEU A 93 17.93 -5.20 -12.46
CA LEU A 93 18.72 -4.99 -11.24
C LEU A 93 19.44 -3.63 -11.21
N GLY A 94 19.80 -3.07 -12.37
CA GLY A 94 20.48 -1.78 -12.45
C GLY A 94 19.69 -0.61 -11.86
N VAL A 95 18.35 -0.71 -11.84
CA VAL A 95 17.48 0.30 -11.19
C VAL A 95 17.78 0.41 -9.69
N PHE A 96 18.14 -0.69 -9.03
CA PHE A 96 18.43 -0.75 -7.60
C PHE A 96 19.83 -0.24 -7.24
N ALA A 97 20.68 0.05 -8.24
CA ALA A 97 21.93 0.77 -8.06
C ALA A 97 21.82 2.26 -8.46
N GLY A 98 20.64 2.69 -8.92
CA GLY A 98 20.41 4.04 -9.43
C GLY A 98 19.88 5.03 -8.38
N PRO A 99 19.81 6.33 -8.72
CA PRO A 99 19.45 7.41 -7.80
C PRO A 99 18.02 7.31 -7.24
N SER A 100 17.14 6.56 -7.91
CA SER A 100 15.76 6.36 -7.46
C SER A 100 15.59 5.25 -6.41
N VAL A 101 16.63 4.47 -6.09
CA VAL A 101 16.50 3.28 -5.24
C VAL A 101 15.93 3.61 -3.86
N GLY A 102 16.32 4.75 -3.27
CA GLY A 102 15.78 5.19 -1.98
C GLY A 102 14.27 5.39 -2.01
N TYR A 103 13.74 5.94 -3.10
CA TYR A 103 12.30 6.13 -3.29
C TYR A 103 11.57 4.79 -3.44
N LEU A 104 12.16 3.83 -4.17
CA LEU A 104 11.57 2.50 -4.37
C LEU A 104 11.41 1.74 -3.05
N PHE A 105 12.43 1.73 -2.20
CA PHE A 105 12.31 1.12 -0.88
C PHE A 105 11.36 1.93 0.04
N ALA A 106 11.37 3.26 -0.07
CA ALA A 106 10.43 4.10 0.67
C ALA A 106 8.97 3.85 0.28
N TRP A 107 8.67 3.41 -0.94
CA TRP A 107 7.30 3.04 -1.35
C TRP A 107 6.73 1.92 -0.48
N VAL A 108 7.55 0.94 -0.08
CA VAL A 108 7.11 -0.17 0.80
C VAL A 108 6.70 0.40 2.17
N LEU A 109 7.55 1.26 2.74
CA LEU A 109 7.30 1.91 4.03
C LEU A 109 6.08 2.83 3.97
N ALA A 110 5.93 3.59 2.89
CA ALA A 110 4.81 4.50 2.68
C ALA A 110 3.48 3.74 2.55
N ALA A 111 3.43 2.66 1.76
CA ALA A 111 2.24 1.82 1.66
C ALA A 111 1.85 1.22 3.02
N ALA A 112 2.83 0.74 3.78
CA ALA A 112 2.60 0.23 5.14
C ALA A 112 2.06 1.33 6.07
N ALA A 113 2.72 2.49 6.13
CA ALA A 113 2.36 3.61 6.99
C ALA A 113 0.96 4.17 6.66
N VAL A 114 0.66 4.38 5.37
CA VAL A 114 -0.65 4.84 4.90
C VAL A 114 -1.72 3.84 5.31
N GLY A 115 -1.51 2.54 5.04
CA GLY A 115 -2.47 1.51 5.43
C GLY A 115 -2.70 1.47 6.93
N TRP A 116 -1.63 1.59 7.73
CA TRP A 116 -1.70 1.58 9.19
C TRP A 116 -2.48 2.78 9.74
N LEU A 117 -2.26 3.98 9.19
CA LEU A 117 -2.99 5.18 9.56
C LEU A 117 -4.47 5.08 9.18
N VAL A 118 -4.78 4.64 7.95
CA VAL A 118 -6.16 4.48 7.49
C VAL A 118 -6.91 3.44 8.32
N GLU A 119 -6.26 2.35 8.71
CA GLU A 119 -6.83 1.32 9.60
C GLU A 119 -7.21 1.85 10.99
N ARG A 120 -6.55 2.92 11.46
CA ARG A 120 -6.86 3.60 12.73
C ARG A 120 -7.99 4.62 12.61
N GLY A 121 -8.36 5.02 11.40
CA GLY A 121 -9.49 5.94 11.17
C GLY A 121 -10.87 5.30 11.34
N GLY A 122 -10.94 4.03 11.73
CA GLY A 122 -12.19 3.31 11.99
C GLY A 122 -12.84 2.71 10.74
N TYR A 123 -14.11 2.29 10.87
CA TYR A 123 -14.86 1.58 9.82
C TYR A 123 -15.02 2.39 8.53
N ARG A 124 -15.17 3.72 8.65
CA ARG A 124 -15.34 4.68 7.54
C ARG A 124 -14.47 5.91 7.82
N PRO A 125 -13.16 5.83 7.53
CA PRO A 125 -12.27 6.96 7.75
C PRO A 125 -12.75 8.16 6.93
N ARG A 126 -12.80 9.32 7.57
CA ARG A 126 -13.23 10.56 6.92
C ARG A 126 -12.15 11.04 5.95
N MET A 127 -12.58 11.76 4.92
CA MET A 127 -11.70 12.41 3.92
C MET A 127 -10.44 13.08 4.51
N PRO A 128 -10.52 13.97 5.52
CA PRO A 128 -9.33 14.62 6.07
C PRO A 128 -8.34 13.63 6.70
N TRP A 129 -8.82 12.54 7.29
CA TRP A 129 -7.96 11.52 7.87
C TRP A 129 -7.20 10.73 6.81
N VAL A 130 -7.90 10.32 5.75
CA VAL A 130 -7.27 9.60 4.62
C VAL A 130 -6.28 10.52 3.90
N LEU A 131 -6.65 11.79 3.69
CA LEU A 131 -5.76 12.78 3.10
C LEU A 131 -4.48 12.97 3.93
N ALA A 132 -4.60 13.12 5.25
CA ALA A 132 -3.44 13.22 6.13
C ALA A 132 -2.56 11.97 6.05
N ALA A 133 -3.16 10.77 6.03
CA ALA A 133 -2.41 9.52 5.87
C ALA A 133 -1.64 9.47 4.55
N CYS A 134 -2.28 9.87 3.44
CA CYS A 134 -1.65 9.94 2.12
C CYS A 134 -0.50 10.95 2.08
N LEU A 135 -0.70 12.16 2.64
CA LEU A 135 0.34 13.17 2.73
C LEU A 135 1.55 12.69 3.53
N ILE A 136 1.33 12.04 4.68
CA ILE A 136 2.41 11.45 5.49
C ILE A 136 3.17 10.39 4.67
N GLY A 137 2.45 9.55 3.91
CA GLY A 137 3.06 8.58 3.01
C GLY A 137 3.94 9.23 1.95
N SER A 138 3.43 10.26 1.26
CA SER A 138 4.20 11.03 0.28
C SER A 138 5.43 11.71 0.88
N THR A 139 5.29 12.32 2.06
CA THR A 139 6.43 12.93 2.77
C THR A 139 7.48 11.89 3.13
N LEU A 140 7.06 10.70 3.59
CA LEU A 140 7.99 9.61 3.91
C LEU A 140 8.80 9.17 2.69
N ILE A 141 8.17 9.11 1.51
CA ILE A 141 8.86 8.82 0.24
C ILE A 141 9.97 9.83 -0.03
N LEU A 142 9.70 11.13 0.16
CA LEU A 142 10.70 12.19 -0.05
C LEU A 142 11.81 12.16 0.99
N VAL A 143 11.46 12.02 2.27
CA VAL A 143 12.42 12.02 3.40
C VAL A 143 13.43 10.89 3.29
N VAL A 144 13.03 9.72 2.78
CA VAL A 144 13.94 8.59 2.56
C VAL A 144 14.61 8.65 1.20
N GLY A 145 13.89 9.04 0.15
CA GLY A 145 14.39 9.05 -1.22
C GLY A 145 15.45 10.11 -1.48
N VAL A 146 15.25 11.35 -0.99
CA VAL A 146 16.13 12.49 -1.25
C VAL A 146 17.55 12.28 -0.72
N PRO A 147 17.77 11.82 0.54
CA PRO A 147 19.11 11.55 1.04
C PRO A 147 19.84 10.47 0.25
N VAL A 148 19.15 9.38 -0.07
CA VAL A 148 19.75 8.29 -0.85
C VAL A 148 20.10 8.75 -2.26
N GLN A 149 19.25 9.56 -2.88
CA GLN A 149 19.56 10.17 -4.18
C GLN A 149 20.81 11.05 -4.11
N ALA A 150 20.91 11.94 -3.12
CA ALA A 150 22.08 12.81 -2.94
C ALA A 150 23.38 11.99 -2.76
N LEU A 151 23.31 10.91 -2.00
CA LEU A 151 24.44 9.99 -1.80
C LEU A 151 24.86 9.31 -3.12
N ILE A 152 23.91 8.87 -3.94
CA ILE A 152 24.21 8.14 -5.19
C ILE A 152 24.68 9.09 -6.31
N THR A 153 24.11 10.28 -6.41
CA THR A 153 24.47 11.24 -7.46
C THR A 153 25.71 12.08 -7.10
N GLY A 154 26.10 12.12 -5.83
CA GLY A 154 27.15 13.01 -5.32
C GLY A 154 26.74 14.50 -5.27
N VAL A 155 25.48 14.82 -5.57
CA VAL A 155 24.96 16.20 -5.48
C VAL A 155 24.69 16.54 -4.02
N PRO A 156 25.03 17.77 -3.55
CA PRO A 156 24.77 18.16 -2.17
C PRO A 156 23.30 18.01 -1.77
N LEU A 157 23.05 17.51 -0.55
CA LEU A 157 21.71 17.24 -0.04
C LEU A 157 20.76 18.45 -0.13
N GLY A 158 21.25 19.65 0.18
CA GLY A 158 20.46 20.88 0.08
C GLY A 158 19.98 21.16 -1.34
N THR A 159 20.85 20.96 -2.33
CA THR A 159 20.51 21.10 -3.75
C THR A 159 19.53 20.03 -4.20
N THR A 160 19.75 18.76 -3.82
CA THR A 160 18.83 17.66 -4.13
C THR A 160 17.44 17.89 -3.51
N ALA A 161 17.40 18.35 -2.25
CA ALA A 161 16.15 18.68 -1.57
C ALA A 161 15.41 19.83 -2.26
N ALA A 162 16.13 20.89 -2.66
CA ALA A 162 15.55 22.01 -3.40
C ALA A 162 14.95 21.56 -4.75
N LEU A 163 15.65 20.70 -5.50
CA LEU A 163 15.14 20.13 -6.74
C LEU A 163 13.91 19.23 -6.52
N SER A 164 13.88 18.48 -5.42
CA SER A 164 12.77 17.59 -5.08
C SER A 164 11.53 18.35 -4.58
N LEU A 165 11.62 19.65 -4.28
CA LEU A 165 10.43 20.48 -4.04
C LEU A 165 9.48 20.51 -5.24
N ALA A 166 10.00 20.30 -6.46
CA ALA A 166 9.17 20.16 -7.66
C ALA A 166 8.19 18.98 -7.59
N PHE A 167 8.44 17.99 -6.73
CA PHE A 167 7.55 16.83 -6.54
C PHE A 167 6.35 17.15 -5.64
N VAL A 168 6.48 18.13 -4.74
CA VAL A 168 5.52 18.42 -3.68
C VAL A 168 4.13 18.81 -4.22
N PRO A 169 3.97 19.71 -5.21
CA PRO A 169 2.65 20.05 -5.75
C PRO A 169 1.95 18.83 -6.36
N GLY A 170 2.72 18.02 -7.10
CA GLY A 170 2.22 16.80 -7.73
C GLY A 170 1.81 15.74 -6.69
N ASP A 171 2.55 15.61 -5.60
CA ASP A 171 2.26 14.64 -4.55
C ASP A 171 1.10 15.07 -3.65
N ALA A 172 0.94 16.38 -3.42
CA ALA A 172 -0.24 16.93 -2.79
C ALA A 172 -1.51 16.62 -3.62
N LEU A 173 -1.46 16.89 -4.93
CA LEU A 173 -2.56 16.57 -5.83
C LEU A 173 -2.88 15.07 -5.83
N LYS A 174 -1.86 14.20 -5.94
CA LYS A 174 -2.04 12.74 -5.86
C LYS A 174 -2.64 12.30 -4.53
N SER A 175 -2.25 12.92 -3.41
CA SER A 175 -2.79 12.60 -2.09
C SER A 175 -4.28 12.94 -1.99
N VAL A 176 -4.69 14.07 -2.57
CA VAL A 176 -6.11 14.44 -2.68
C VAL A 176 -6.89 13.44 -3.53
N VAL A 177 -6.35 13.07 -4.70
CA VAL A 177 -6.96 12.07 -5.59
C VAL A 177 -7.06 10.71 -4.88
N ALA A 178 -5.99 10.25 -4.23
CA ALA A 178 -5.98 9.00 -3.48
C ALA A 178 -7.05 8.99 -2.39
N ALA A 179 -7.14 10.06 -1.59
CA ALA A 179 -8.13 10.18 -0.54
C ALA A 179 -9.56 10.16 -1.08
N ALA A 180 -9.83 10.88 -2.19
CA ALA A 180 -11.13 10.89 -2.85
C ALA A 180 -11.53 9.48 -3.33
N VAL A 181 -10.61 8.78 -3.99
CA VAL A 181 -10.82 7.41 -4.48
C VAL A 181 -11.08 6.45 -3.32
N VAL A 182 -10.27 6.49 -2.26
CA VAL A 182 -10.42 5.61 -1.09
C VAL A 182 -11.77 5.81 -0.41
N VAL A 183 -12.16 7.06 -0.16
CA VAL A 183 -13.46 7.38 0.44
C VAL A 183 -14.61 6.94 -0.47
N GLY A 184 -14.48 7.13 -1.79
CA GLY A 184 -15.46 6.66 -2.77
C GLY A 184 -15.62 5.13 -2.75
N VAL A 185 -14.51 4.40 -2.79
CA VAL A 185 -14.48 2.93 -2.74
C VAL A 185 -15.10 2.42 -1.43
N GLN A 186 -14.79 3.04 -0.29
CA GLN A 186 -15.33 2.61 1.00
C GLN A 186 -16.82 2.93 1.18
N ARG A 187 -17.33 3.96 0.48
CA ARG A 187 -18.77 4.26 0.44
C ARG A 187 -19.52 3.25 -0.43
N GLY A 188 -19.00 2.90 -1.60
CA GLY A 188 -19.61 1.94 -2.53
C GLY A 188 -19.45 0.47 -2.13
N TYR A 189 -18.34 0.13 -1.45
CA TYR A 189 -18.00 -1.22 -1.02
C TYR A 189 -17.53 -1.22 0.45
N PRO A 190 -18.45 -1.15 1.43
CA PRO A 190 -18.09 -1.05 2.85
C PRO A 190 -17.24 -2.22 3.37
N ASP A 191 -17.41 -3.42 2.80
CA ASP A 191 -16.61 -4.61 3.15
C ASP A 191 -15.15 -4.54 2.70
N ALA A 192 -14.81 -3.58 1.84
CA ALA A 192 -13.42 -3.32 1.44
C ALA A 192 -12.63 -2.57 2.53
N ALA A 193 -13.29 -1.99 3.55
CA ALA A 193 -12.59 -1.15 4.52
C ALA A 193 -11.58 -1.96 5.37
N PRO A 194 -10.33 -1.50 5.49
CA PRO A 194 -9.28 -2.19 6.24
C PRO A 194 -9.64 -2.46 7.72
N ALA A 195 -10.32 -1.53 8.38
CA ALA A 195 -10.75 -1.67 9.77
C ALA A 195 -11.72 -2.84 9.99
N VAL A 196 -12.61 -3.12 9.02
CA VAL A 196 -13.52 -4.29 9.06
C VAL A 196 -12.75 -5.59 9.06
N ARG A 197 -11.68 -5.65 8.26
CA ARG A 197 -10.85 -6.85 8.14
C ARG A 197 -10.08 -7.12 9.43
N ARG A 198 -9.54 -6.09 10.10
CA ARG A 198 -8.89 -6.22 11.42
C ARG A 198 -9.87 -6.65 12.50
N ALA A 199 -11.06 -6.03 12.55
CA ALA A 199 -12.09 -6.38 13.53
C ALA A 199 -12.60 -7.82 13.36
N ARG A 200 -12.78 -8.28 12.11
CA ARG A 200 -13.14 -9.68 11.83
C ARG A 200 -12.03 -10.65 12.26
N ARG A 201 -10.75 -10.38 11.94
CA ARG A 201 -9.63 -11.22 12.40
C ARG A 201 -9.60 -11.38 13.92
N ARG A 202 -9.75 -10.28 14.67
CA ARG A 202 -9.79 -10.35 16.14
C ARG A 202 -10.97 -11.18 16.66
N ARG A 203 -12.14 -11.11 16.04
CA ARG A 203 -13.30 -11.97 16.42
C ARG A 203 -13.04 -13.44 16.13
N ASP A 204 -12.40 -13.74 15.00
CA ASP A 204 -12.05 -15.12 14.62
C ASP A 204 -11.01 -15.71 15.59
N GLU A 205 -9.99 -14.93 16.00
CA GLU A 205 -8.99 -15.31 17.00
C GLU A 205 -9.61 -15.60 18.38
N LEU A 206 -10.44 -14.68 18.90
CA LEU A 206 -11.12 -14.86 20.18
C LEU A 206 -12.13 -16.02 20.19
N GLY A 207 -12.78 -16.30 19.05
CA GLY A 207 -13.68 -17.43 18.90
C GLY A 207 -12.95 -18.78 18.88
N HIS A 208 -11.73 -18.84 18.32
CA HIS A 208 -10.90 -20.03 18.34
C HIS A 208 -10.36 -20.33 19.75
N ASP A 209 -9.92 -19.30 20.47
CA ASP A 209 -9.43 -19.43 21.84
C ASP A 209 -10.53 -19.87 22.81
N ALA A 210 -11.76 -19.34 22.67
CA ALA A 210 -12.90 -19.78 23.46
C ALA A 210 -13.29 -21.24 23.20
N ALA A 211 -13.19 -21.71 21.95
CA ALA A 211 -13.49 -23.10 21.59
C ALA A 211 -12.42 -24.11 22.05
N HIS A 212 -11.19 -23.68 22.34
CA HIS A 212 -10.11 -24.55 22.86
C HIS A 212 -9.90 -24.41 24.37
N GLY A 213 -10.41 -23.35 25.01
CA GLY A 213 -10.40 -23.18 26.46
C GLY A 213 -11.37 -24.11 27.19
N ASP A 214 -12.52 -24.42 26.57
CA ASP A 214 -13.56 -25.26 27.17
C ASP A 214 -13.11 -26.74 27.31
N ASP A 215 -12.33 -27.22 26.33
CA ASP A 215 -11.84 -28.61 26.27
C ASP A 215 -10.80 -28.94 27.36
N ARG A 216 -10.09 -27.93 27.89
CA ARG A 216 -9.15 -28.09 29.01
C ARG A 216 -9.83 -28.07 30.37
N THR A 217 -11.05 -27.57 30.44
CA THR A 217 -11.79 -27.43 31.70
C THR A 217 -12.67 -28.66 31.96
N ASN A 218 -13.03 -29.40 30.90
CA ASN A 218 -13.84 -30.62 30.99
C ASN A 218 -13.02 -31.92 31.10
N GLN A 219 -11.68 -31.83 31.16
CA GLN A 219 -10.76 -32.97 31.35
C GLN A 219 -10.14 -33.02 32.76
N ARG A 220 -10.69 -32.29 33.73
CA ARG A 220 -10.32 -32.34 35.15
C ARG A 220 -11.53 -32.67 36.00
#